data_AF-A0A7C5TJN8-F1
#
_entry.id   AF-A0A7C5TJN8-F1
#
_cell.length_a   1.000
_cell.length_b   1.000
_cell.length_c   1.000
_cell.angle_alpha   90.00
_cell.angle_beta   90.00
_cell.angle_gamma   90.00
#
_symmetry.space_group_name_H-M   'P 1'
#
loop_
_entity.id
_entity.type
_entity.pdbx_description
1 polymer ?
#
loop_
_entity_poly.entity_id
_entity_poly.type
_entity_poly.pdbx_seq_one_letter_code
_entity_poly.pdbx_strand_id
1 'polypeptide(L)'
;LSVGAGFLEIYTFAFIRNEYLWGDFVTVANPVTEEYTAIRNSLMPSTLLFLSRNQNARMPVKVFEVNDVVVKDEATDTGYRNAPRAIFAIMDYQVSYEQLQAPLHAILEGLGLRPVYKKASAEPLIEGRTAQIFSNDKVMGVIGEVRPELLEKFDLRFPVVLAEIYLDSLLTALRGNSSS
;
A
#
# COMPACT_ATOMS: atom_id res chain seq x y z
N LEU A 1 15.60 0.65 -8.06
CA LEU A 1 14.89 -0.60 -8.46
C LEU A 1 13.49 -0.30 -8.98
N SER A 2 12.62 0.40 -8.24
CA SER A 2 11.23 0.73 -8.65
C SER A 2 11.11 1.54 -9.94
N VAL A 3 11.91 2.61 -10.08
CA VAL A 3 11.97 3.41 -11.34
C VAL A 3 12.47 2.56 -12.52
N GLY A 4 13.43 1.66 -12.26
CA GLY A 4 13.92 0.70 -13.26
C GLY A 4 12.89 -0.35 -13.66
N ALA A 5 11.88 -0.61 -12.83
CA ALA A 5 10.73 -1.47 -13.13
C ALA A 5 9.56 -0.73 -13.81
N GLY A 6 9.74 0.56 -14.13
CA GLY A 6 8.76 1.37 -14.86
C GLY A 6 7.67 2.00 -14.01
N PHE A 7 7.84 2.08 -12.68
CA PHE A 7 6.92 2.80 -11.80
C PHE A 7 7.32 4.28 -11.68
N LEU A 8 6.33 5.16 -11.72
CA LEU A 8 6.48 6.59 -11.43
C LEU A 8 6.34 6.85 -9.93
N GLU A 9 7.25 7.63 -9.35
CA GLU A 9 7.12 8.05 -7.96
C GLU A 9 6.01 9.12 -7.82
N ILE A 10 5.16 8.96 -6.82
CA ILE A 10 4.12 9.93 -6.46
C ILE A 10 4.27 10.34 -4.99
N TYR A 11 3.70 11.48 -4.64
CA TYR A 11 3.67 11.99 -3.27
C TYR A 11 2.24 12.38 -2.93
N THR A 12 1.65 11.72 -1.93
CA THR A 12 0.27 11.98 -1.51
C THR A 12 0.23 12.60 -0.11
N PHE A 13 -0.83 13.35 0.16
CA PHE A 13 -1.03 13.96 1.47
C PHE A 13 -1.33 12.90 2.54
N ALA A 14 -0.81 13.12 3.75
CA ALA A 14 -1.04 12.25 4.89
C ALA A 14 -2.45 12.43 5.50
N PHE A 15 -3.06 13.61 5.35
CA PHE A 15 -4.42 13.88 5.78
C PHE A 15 -5.43 13.43 4.72
N ILE A 16 -6.51 12.81 5.18
CA ILE A 16 -7.56 12.24 4.33
C ILE A 16 -8.89 12.22 5.09
N ARG A 17 -10.00 12.17 4.35
CA ARG A 17 -11.32 11.93 4.94
C ARG A 17 -11.36 10.55 5.59
N ASN A 18 -11.81 10.49 6.84
CA ASN A 18 -11.98 9.25 7.59
C ASN A 18 -12.83 8.21 6.88
N GLU A 19 -13.78 8.63 6.04
CA GLU A 19 -14.64 7.75 5.25
C GLU A 19 -13.84 6.81 4.31
N TYR A 20 -12.63 7.19 3.89
CA TYR A 20 -11.78 6.38 3.03
C TYR A 20 -10.86 5.42 3.80
N LEU A 21 -10.82 5.51 5.13
CA LEU A 21 -9.95 4.69 5.96
C LEU A 21 -10.68 3.45 6.49
N TRP A 22 -9.90 2.41 6.76
CA TRP A 22 -10.37 1.14 7.31
C TRP A 22 -9.54 0.75 8.53
N GLY A 23 -10.13 0.02 9.46
CA GLY A 23 -9.45 -0.41 10.69
C GLY A 23 -9.19 0.73 11.68
N ASP A 24 -8.15 0.59 12.49
CA ASP A 24 -7.77 1.60 13.48
C ASP A 24 -7.02 2.77 12.83
N PHE A 25 -7.50 4.00 13.03
CA PHE A 25 -6.86 5.23 12.55
C PHE A 25 -7.08 6.40 13.52
N VAL A 26 -6.31 7.48 13.33
CA VAL A 26 -6.37 8.69 14.15
C VAL A 26 -7.25 9.74 13.47
N THR A 27 -8.21 10.30 14.22
CA THR A 27 -9.04 11.43 13.77
C THR A 27 -8.49 12.77 14.25
N VAL A 28 -8.74 13.81 13.46
CA VAL A 28 -8.40 15.19 13.82
C VAL A 28 -9.57 15.77 14.61
N ALA A 29 -9.34 16.20 15.85
CA ALA A 29 -10.40 16.69 16.73
C ALA A 29 -11.07 17.98 16.21
N ASN A 30 -10.28 18.92 15.66
CA ASN A 30 -10.75 20.18 15.10
C ASN A 30 -10.21 20.35 13.68
N PRO A 31 -10.81 19.69 12.69
CA PRO A 31 -10.31 19.72 11.31
C PRO A 31 -10.51 21.12 10.71
N VAL A 32 -9.48 21.63 10.02
CA VAL A 32 -9.52 22.94 9.35
C VAL A 32 -10.40 22.90 8.10
N THR A 33 -10.52 21.72 7.48
CA THR A 33 -11.36 21.47 6.30
C THR A 33 -12.04 20.10 6.42
N GLU A 34 -13.17 19.92 5.73
CA GLU A 34 -13.84 18.62 5.65
C GLU A 34 -13.01 17.54 4.95
N GLU A 35 -11.95 17.92 4.24
CA GLU A 35 -11.06 16.99 3.55
C GLU A 35 -10.02 16.34 4.47
N TYR A 36 -9.73 16.96 5.61
CA TYR A 36 -8.61 16.60 6.51
C TYR A 36 -9.11 16.19 7.90
N THR A 37 -9.96 15.16 7.93
CA THR A 37 -10.61 14.68 9.17
C THR A 37 -9.85 13.54 9.85
N ALA A 38 -8.87 12.92 9.18
CA ALA A 38 -8.04 11.86 9.74
C ALA A 38 -6.62 11.86 9.15
N ILE A 39 -5.73 11.11 9.80
CA ILE A 39 -4.38 10.80 9.29
C ILE A 39 -4.38 9.37 8.77
N ARG A 40 -3.80 9.16 7.59
CA ARG A 40 -3.75 7.85 6.93
C ARG A 40 -3.01 6.80 7.78
N ASN A 41 -3.60 5.61 7.90
CA ASN A 41 -3.01 4.42 8.53
C ASN A 41 -2.44 3.42 7.51
N SER A 42 -2.65 3.70 6.22
CA SER A 42 -2.13 2.98 5.05
C SER A 42 -1.95 4.00 3.90
N LEU A 43 -1.06 3.70 2.95
CA LEU A 43 -0.89 4.46 1.71
C LEU A 43 -1.92 4.09 0.64
N MET A 44 -2.64 2.96 0.79
CA MET A 44 -3.62 2.50 -0.20
C MET A 44 -4.73 3.52 -0.47
N PRO A 45 -5.41 4.11 0.54
CA PRO A 45 -6.49 5.06 0.30
C PRO A 45 -6.02 6.28 -0.51
N SER A 46 -4.89 6.88 -0.11
CA SER A 46 -4.35 8.05 -0.79
C SER A 46 -3.90 7.74 -2.23
N THR A 47 -3.40 6.52 -2.46
CA THR A 47 -3.03 6.04 -3.80
C THR A 47 -4.25 5.83 -4.68
N LEU A 48 -5.35 5.28 -4.15
CA LEU A 48 -6.61 5.15 -4.88
C LEU A 48 -7.20 6.51 -5.27
N LEU A 49 -7.17 7.50 -4.37
CA LEU A 49 -7.57 8.88 -4.68
C LEU A 49 -6.66 9.51 -5.75
N PHE A 50 -5.35 9.26 -5.69
CA PHE A 50 -4.43 9.70 -6.73
C PHE A 50 -4.78 9.10 -8.09
N LEU A 51 -5.00 7.79 -8.16
CA LEU A 51 -5.35 7.09 -9.41
C LEU A 51 -6.70 7.59 -9.95
N SER A 52 -7.68 7.82 -9.09
CA SER A 52 -8.99 8.37 -9.45
C SER A 52 -8.86 9.72 -10.16
N ARG A 53 -8.03 10.62 -9.63
CA ARG A 53 -7.75 11.93 -10.26
C ARG A 53 -6.98 11.84 -11.57
N ASN A 54 -6.26 10.74 -11.80
CA ASN A 54 -5.37 10.54 -12.94
C ASN A 54 -5.85 9.44 -13.91
N GLN A 55 -7.08 8.97 -13.78
CA GLN A 55 -7.62 7.87 -14.57
C GLN A 55 -7.76 8.15 -16.08
N ASN A 56 -7.57 9.40 -16.52
CA ASN A 56 -7.52 9.77 -17.94
C ASN A 56 -6.10 9.73 -18.52
N ALA A 57 -5.09 9.39 -17.71
CA ALA A 57 -3.72 9.21 -18.18
C ALA A 57 -3.61 7.99 -19.12
N ARG A 58 -2.49 7.92 -19.86
CA ARG A 58 -2.19 6.78 -20.71
C ARG A 58 -1.98 5.53 -19.86
N MET A 59 -2.76 4.48 -20.14
CA MET A 59 -2.64 3.19 -19.48
C MET A 59 -1.45 2.35 -20.03
N PRO A 60 -0.86 1.46 -19.21
CA PRO A 60 -1.10 1.31 -17.77
C PRO A 60 -0.48 2.46 -16.96
N VAL A 61 -1.16 2.89 -15.91
CA VAL A 61 -0.60 3.80 -14.89
C VAL A 61 0.07 2.97 -13.81
N LYS A 62 1.40 3.09 -13.69
CA LYS A 62 2.22 2.38 -12.69
C LYS A 62 2.84 3.38 -11.74
N VAL A 63 2.48 3.31 -10.46
CA VAL A 63 2.95 4.28 -9.45
C VAL A 63 3.49 3.60 -8.20
N PHE A 64 4.42 4.28 -7.54
CA PHE A 64 4.87 3.91 -6.21
C PHE A 64 5.05 5.14 -5.33
N GLU A 65 4.94 4.96 -4.01
CA GLU A 65 5.25 5.99 -3.01
C GLU A 65 5.93 5.31 -1.82
N VAL A 66 6.90 6.01 -1.21
CA VAL A 66 7.50 5.61 0.06
C VAL A 66 7.27 6.73 1.07
N ASN A 67 6.53 6.45 2.13
CA ASN A 67 6.15 7.47 3.09
C ASN A 67 5.66 6.87 4.41
N ASP A 68 5.51 7.73 5.43
CA ASP A 68 5.00 7.33 6.73
C ASP A 68 3.46 7.29 6.76
N VAL A 69 2.96 6.35 7.56
CA VAL A 69 1.57 6.24 7.99
C VAL A 69 1.51 6.15 9.52
N VAL A 70 0.34 6.39 10.11
CA VAL A 70 0.15 6.27 11.57
C VAL A 70 -0.58 4.98 11.90
N VAL A 71 0.05 4.10 12.66
CA VAL A 71 -0.51 2.80 13.06
C VAL A 71 -0.68 2.72 14.57
N LYS A 72 -1.68 1.96 15.02
CA LYS A 72 -1.91 1.71 16.44
C LYS A 72 -0.71 0.95 17.03
N ASP A 73 -0.26 1.39 18.20
CA ASP A 73 0.81 0.76 18.97
C ASP A 73 0.58 1.04 20.47
N GLU A 74 0.08 0.04 21.18
CA GLU A 74 -0.26 0.16 22.61
C GLU A 74 0.98 0.27 23.51
N ALA A 75 2.19 0.08 22.97
CA ALA A 75 3.43 0.27 23.71
C ALA A 75 3.89 1.74 23.76
N THR A 76 3.26 2.65 23.00
CA THR A 76 3.58 4.08 23.04
C THR A 76 2.62 4.87 23.93
N ASP A 77 3.10 5.97 24.50
CA ASP A 77 2.29 6.85 25.38
C ASP A 77 1.03 7.41 24.68
N THR A 78 1.10 7.55 23.35
CA THR A 78 0.00 8.07 22.52
C THR A 78 -0.92 6.97 21.98
N GLY A 79 -0.57 5.69 22.15
CA GLY A 79 -1.26 4.55 21.57
C GLY A 79 -1.07 4.37 20.06
N TYR A 80 -0.23 5.18 19.43
CA TYR A 80 0.06 5.17 17.99
C TYR A 80 1.53 5.49 17.72
N ARG A 81 2.02 5.11 16.54
CA ARG A 81 3.35 5.50 16.05
C ARG A 81 3.37 5.71 14.55
N ASN A 82 4.39 6.42 14.08
CA ASN A 82 4.72 6.45 12.66
C ASN A 82 5.31 5.09 12.23
N ALA A 83 4.93 4.64 11.04
CA ALA A 83 5.45 3.44 10.44
C ALA A 83 5.73 3.69 8.95
N PRO A 84 6.97 3.49 8.49
CA PRO A 84 7.29 3.67 7.08
C PRO A 84 6.68 2.55 6.25
N ARG A 85 6.10 2.93 5.11
CA ARG A 85 5.46 2.04 4.14
C ARG A 85 5.97 2.35 2.74
N ALA A 86 5.93 1.35 1.86
CA ALA A 86 6.08 1.54 0.43
C ALA A 86 4.84 0.96 -0.26
N ILE A 87 4.18 1.74 -1.11
CA ILE A 87 3.04 1.29 -1.91
C ILE A 87 3.45 1.18 -3.36
N PHE A 88 2.93 0.16 -4.06
CA PHE A 88 3.01 0.01 -5.50
C PHE A 88 1.59 -0.21 -6.01
N ALA A 89 1.22 0.42 -7.12
CA ALA A 89 -0.08 0.21 -7.74
C ALA A 89 0.01 0.24 -9.26
N ILE A 90 -0.84 -0.58 -9.90
CA ILE A 90 -1.04 -0.60 -11.34
C ILE A 90 -2.54 -0.46 -11.61
N MET A 91 -2.90 0.52 -12.44
CA MET A 91 -4.24 0.71 -13.00
C MET A 91 -4.16 0.55 -14.51
N ASP A 92 -5.04 -0.26 -15.09
CA ASP A 92 -5.11 -0.52 -16.53
C ASP A 92 -6.54 -0.94 -16.93
N TYR A 93 -6.84 -1.06 -18.21
CA TYR A 93 -8.14 -1.55 -18.71
C TYR A 93 -8.48 -2.96 -18.19
N GLN A 94 -7.45 -3.78 -17.99
CA GLN A 94 -7.52 -5.08 -17.35
C GLN A 94 -6.29 -5.25 -16.50
N VAL A 95 -6.49 -5.68 -15.25
CA VAL A 95 -5.38 -6.02 -14.36
C VAL A 95 -5.48 -7.46 -13.87
N SER A 96 -4.33 -8.05 -13.55
CA SER A 96 -4.26 -9.30 -12.79
C SER A 96 -3.27 -9.16 -11.65
N TYR A 97 -3.48 -9.94 -10.59
CA TYR A 97 -2.56 -10.08 -9.47
C TYR A 97 -1.08 -10.22 -9.91
N GLU A 98 -0.81 -11.04 -10.93
CA GLU A 98 0.53 -11.37 -11.41
C GLU A 98 1.26 -10.17 -12.02
N GLN A 99 0.53 -9.22 -12.61
CA GLN A 99 1.13 -8.02 -13.23
C GLN A 99 1.88 -7.17 -12.22
N LEU A 100 1.45 -7.16 -10.96
CA LEU A 100 2.17 -6.50 -9.87
C LEU A 100 3.04 -7.47 -9.08
N GLN A 101 2.60 -8.71 -8.86
CA GLN A 101 3.36 -9.66 -8.08
C GLN A 101 4.73 -9.95 -8.72
N ALA A 102 4.82 -10.13 -10.03
CA ALA A 102 6.08 -10.45 -10.70
C ALA A 102 7.15 -9.35 -10.54
N PRO A 103 6.90 -8.06 -10.88
CA PRO A 103 7.89 -7.02 -10.66
C PRO A 103 8.19 -6.78 -9.18
N LEU A 104 7.19 -6.88 -8.29
CA LEU A 104 7.42 -6.75 -6.85
C LEU A 104 8.32 -7.86 -6.30
N HIS A 105 8.09 -9.10 -6.72
CA HIS A 105 8.90 -10.27 -6.37
C HIS A 105 10.36 -10.04 -6.76
N ALA A 106 10.62 -9.61 -8.00
CA ALA A 106 11.96 -9.31 -8.48
C ALA A 106 12.64 -8.17 -7.70
N ILE A 107 11.88 -7.13 -7.30
CA ILE A 107 12.41 -6.05 -6.44
C ILE A 107 12.82 -6.61 -5.07
N LEU A 108 11.97 -7.42 -4.44
CA LEU A 108 12.25 -7.98 -3.11
C LEU A 108 13.42 -8.97 -3.14
N GLU A 109 13.51 -9.83 -4.16
CA GLU A 109 14.68 -10.71 -4.36
C GLU A 109 15.95 -9.92 -4.64
N GLY A 110 15.88 -8.85 -5.44
CA GLY A 110 17.00 -7.95 -5.69
C GLY A 110 17.51 -7.23 -4.44
N LEU A 111 16.69 -7.13 -3.39
CA LEU A 111 17.07 -6.65 -2.06
C LEU A 111 17.65 -7.77 -1.17
N GLY A 112 17.76 -9.00 -1.65
CA GLY A 112 18.28 -10.15 -0.89
C GLY A 112 17.23 -10.82 0.00
N LEU A 113 15.94 -10.59 -0.25
CA LEU A 113 14.85 -11.27 0.47
C LEU A 113 14.39 -12.51 -0.31
N ARG A 114 13.68 -13.40 0.39
CA ARG A 114 12.99 -14.55 -0.21
C ARG A 114 11.50 -14.41 0.08
N PRO A 115 10.73 -13.71 -0.77
CA PRO A 115 9.32 -13.47 -0.52
C PRO A 115 8.49 -14.75 -0.71
N VAL A 116 7.56 -15.00 0.21
CA VAL A 116 6.55 -16.06 0.13
C VAL A 116 5.17 -15.43 0.27
N TYR A 117 4.24 -15.85 -0.59
CA TYR A 117 2.88 -15.29 -0.66
C TYR A 117 1.90 -16.30 -0.08
N LYS A 118 1.15 -15.91 0.95
CA LYS A 118 0.11 -16.75 1.58
C LYS A 118 -1.24 -16.07 1.42
N LYS A 119 -2.29 -16.85 1.13
CA LYS A 119 -3.67 -16.33 1.03
C LYS A 119 -4.02 -15.51 2.27
N ALA A 120 -4.64 -14.36 2.05
CA ALA A 120 -5.04 -13.45 3.12
C ALA A 120 -6.35 -12.74 2.76
N SER A 121 -6.88 -12.00 3.74
CA SER A 121 -7.96 -11.04 3.55
C SER A 121 -7.51 -9.71 4.15
N ALA A 122 -7.67 -8.62 3.39
CA ALA A 122 -7.33 -7.28 3.81
C ALA A 122 -8.19 -6.26 3.05
N GLU A 123 -8.57 -5.16 3.70
CA GLU A 123 -9.11 -4.00 2.98
C GLU A 123 -7.99 -3.29 2.20
N PRO A 124 -8.22 -2.82 0.95
CA PRO A 124 -9.47 -2.82 0.16
C PRO A 124 -9.58 -4.00 -0.84
N LEU A 125 -9.01 -5.17 -0.55
CA LEU A 125 -8.63 -6.15 -1.56
C LEU A 125 -9.58 -7.36 -1.66
N ILE A 126 -9.79 -7.86 -2.88
CA ILE A 126 -10.69 -8.98 -3.19
C ILE A 126 -10.25 -10.26 -2.47
N GLU A 127 -11.18 -10.90 -1.76
CA GLU A 127 -10.93 -12.18 -1.10
C GLU A 127 -10.58 -13.26 -2.15
N GLY A 128 -9.54 -14.05 -1.87
CA GLY A 128 -9.04 -15.04 -2.82
C GLY A 128 -8.14 -14.47 -3.94
N ARG A 129 -8.10 -13.14 -4.12
CA ARG A 129 -7.11 -12.42 -4.97
C ARG A 129 -6.20 -11.51 -4.14
N THR A 130 -5.98 -11.91 -2.88
CA THR A 130 -5.18 -11.20 -1.89
C THR A 130 -4.20 -12.17 -1.26
N ALA A 131 -2.95 -11.72 -1.09
CA ALA A 131 -1.93 -12.46 -0.39
C ALA A 131 -1.13 -11.56 0.55
N GLN A 132 -0.81 -12.10 1.72
CA GLN A 132 0.16 -11.52 2.63
C GLN A 132 1.55 -12.01 2.25
N ILE A 133 2.51 -11.09 2.26
CA ILE A 133 3.90 -11.31 1.86
C ILE A 133 4.72 -11.60 3.12
N PHE A 134 5.51 -12.66 3.08
CA PHE A 134 6.41 -13.06 4.16
C PHE A 134 7.85 -13.14 3.68
N SER A 135 8.80 -12.89 4.58
CA SER A 135 10.19 -13.32 4.41
C SER A 135 10.78 -13.71 5.76
N ASN A 136 11.40 -14.87 5.85
CA ASN A 136 11.91 -15.46 7.11
C ASN A 136 10.86 -15.42 8.24
N ASP A 137 9.64 -15.89 7.95
CA ASP A 137 8.46 -15.89 8.84
C ASP A 137 7.97 -14.52 9.32
N LYS A 138 8.57 -13.42 8.87
CA LYS A 138 8.13 -12.06 9.18
C LYS A 138 7.23 -11.52 8.08
N VAL A 139 6.15 -10.86 8.48
CA VAL A 139 5.21 -10.19 7.57
C VAL A 139 5.88 -8.99 6.93
N MET A 140 5.97 -8.99 5.60
CA MET A 140 6.57 -7.92 4.82
C MET A 140 5.55 -6.97 4.22
N GLY A 141 4.27 -7.35 4.16
CA GLY A 141 3.25 -6.53 3.53
C GLY A 141 2.10 -7.35 2.97
N VAL A 142 1.32 -6.74 2.08
CA VAL A 142 0.15 -7.35 1.44
C VAL A 142 0.08 -6.90 -0.02
N ILE A 143 -0.49 -7.76 -0.87
CA ILE A 143 -0.73 -7.51 -2.29
C ILE A 143 -2.11 -8.05 -2.68
N GLY A 144 -2.81 -7.36 -3.57
CA GLY A 144 -4.06 -7.87 -4.14
C GLY A 144 -4.73 -6.94 -5.13
N GLU A 145 -5.80 -7.44 -5.72
CA GLU A 145 -6.71 -6.68 -6.57
C GLU A 145 -7.75 -5.94 -5.73
N VAL A 146 -8.07 -4.70 -6.08
CA VAL A 146 -9.02 -3.85 -5.33
C VAL A 146 -10.45 -4.29 -5.58
N ARG A 147 -11.28 -4.34 -4.53
CA ARG A 147 -12.71 -4.66 -4.60
C ARG A 147 -13.47 -3.73 -5.54
N PRO A 148 -14.36 -4.23 -6.43
CA PRO A 148 -15.16 -3.38 -7.32
C PRO A 148 -15.97 -2.31 -6.58
N GLU A 149 -16.56 -2.63 -5.44
CA GLU A 149 -17.38 -1.70 -4.65
C GLU A 149 -16.52 -0.54 -4.09
N LEU A 150 -15.23 -0.79 -3.86
CA LEU A 150 -14.29 0.23 -3.43
C LEU A 150 -13.72 1.02 -4.61
N LEU A 151 -13.60 0.42 -5.80
CA LEU A 151 -13.32 1.21 -7.00
C LEU A 151 -14.43 2.25 -7.24
N GLU A 152 -15.70 1.84 -7.13
CA GLU A 152 -16.85 2.75 -7.21
C GLU A 152 -16.82 3.85 -6.14
N LYS A 153 -16.55 3.48 -4.88
CA LYS A 153 -16.43 4.46 -3.77
C LYS A 153 -15.35 5.52 -4.02
N PHE A 154 -14.26 5.16 -4.69
CA PHE A 154 -13.16 6.07 -5.02
C PHE A 154 -13.31 6.71 -6.42
N ASP A 155 -14.43 6.49 -7.12
CA ASP A 155 -14.68 6.98 -8.48
C ASP A 155 -13.63 6.51 -9.51
N LEU A 156 -13.21 5.25 -9.41
CA LEU A 156 -12.28 4.58 -10.31
C LEU A 156 -13.02 3.73 -11.34
N ARG A 157 -12.91 4.09 -12.62
CA ARG A 157 -13.51 3.34 -13.74
C ARG A 157 -12.72 2.10 -14.18
N PHE A 158 -11.45 2.01 -13.76
CA PHE A 158 -10.52 0.98 -14.19
C PHE A 158 -10.05 0.16 -13.00
N PRO A 159 -9.83 -1.15 -13.17
CA PRO A 159 -9.37 -2.00 -12.09
C PRO A 159 -7.95 -1.65 -11.65
N VAL A 160 -7.67 -1.90 -10.37
CA VAL A 160 -6.39 -1.59 -9.73
C VAL A 160 -5.89 -2.83 -9.00
N VAL A 161 -4.60 -3.13 -9.18
CA VAL A 161 -3.85 -4.06 -8.34
C VAL A 161 -2.82 -3.25 -7.55
N LEU A 162 -2.68 -3.52 -6.26
CA LEU A 162 -1.76 -2.78 -5.40
C LEU A 162 -1.06 -3.68 -4.37
N ALA A 163 0.07 -3.20 -3.86
CA ALA A 163 0.84 -3.87 -2.83
C ALA A 163 1.44 -2.85 -1.87
N GLU A 164 1.24 -3.04 -0.57
CA GLU A 164 1.85 -2.23 0.48
C GLU A 164 2.88 -3.06 1.24
N ILE A 165 4.11 -2.55 1.32
CA ILE A 165 5.27 -3.15 1.98
C ILE A 165 5.58 -2.40 3.27
N TYR A 166 5.83 -3.16 4.33
CA TYR A 166 6.15 -2.68 5.67
C TYR A 166 7.66 -2.52 5.79
N LEU A 167 8.15 -1.27 5.67
CA LEU A 167 9.58 -1.01 5.58
C LEU A 167 10.32 -1.23 6.90
N ASP A 168 9.65 -1.05 8.04
CA ASP A 168 10.18 -1.43 9.35
C ASP A 168 10.52 -2.94 9.40
N SER A 169 9.62 -3.75 8.84
CA SER A 169 9.79 -5.20 8.76
C SER A 169 10.90 -5.60 7.80
N LEU A 170 10.93 -4.96 6.62
CA LEU A 170 11.95 -5.16 5.59
C LEU A 170 13.35 -4.80 6.08
N LEU A 171 13.53 -3.62 6.68
CA LEU A 171 14.83 -3.17 7.19
C LEU A 171 15.38 -4.08 8.29
N THR A 172 14.49 -4.60 9.14
CA THR A 172 14.89 -5.59 10.16
C THR A 172 15.40 -6.87 9.50
N ALA A 173 14.71 -7.37 8.47
CA ALA A 173 15.10 -8.59 7.77
C ALA A 173 16.46 -8.43 7.05
N LEU A 174 16.71 -7.27 6.43
CA LEU A 174 17.98 -6.99 5.76
C LEU A 174 19.17 -6.95 6.74
N ARG A 175 18.99 -6.38 7.94
CA ARG A 175 20.03 -6.37 8.98
C ARG A 175 20.33 -7.76 9.53
N GLY A 176 19.30 -8.63 9.59
CA GLY A 176 19.48 -10.03 9.98
C GLY A 176 20.32 -10.83 8.98
N ASN A 177 20.13 -10.59 7.68
CA ASN A 177 20.85 -11.29 6.61
C ASN A 177 22.32 -10.87 6.45
N SER A 178 22.72 -9.68 6.95
CA SER A 178 24.11 -9.21 6.89
C SER A 178 25.04 -9.83 7.97
N SER A 179 24.52 -10.70 8.83
CA SER A 179 25.27 -11.36 9.91
C SER A 179 25.51 -12.86 9.68
N SER A 180 25.34 -13.34 8.44
CA SER A 180 25.47 -14.76 8.04
C SER A 180 26.44 -14.92 6.88
#